data_AF-A0A9P8VRJ5-F1
#
_entry.id   AF-A0A9P8VRJ5-F1
#
_cell.length_a   1.000
_cell.length_b   1.000
_cell.length_c   1.000
_cell.angle_alpha   90.00
_cell.angle_beta   90.00
_cell.angle_gamma   90.00
#
_symmetry.space_group_name_H-M   'P 1'
#
loop_
_entity.id
_entity.type
_entity.pdbx_description
1 polymer ?
#
loop_
_entity_poly.entity_id
_entity_poly.type
_entity_poly.pdbx_seq_one_letter_code
_entity_poly.pdbx_strand_id
1 'polypeptide(L)'
;CATHVIQPKAGELYLAYRKQSQCWLAALLLPHEDLRDVGISGTLDSLGLSRNVPNCHSYNVNTQGLEWREGYEDGGPSSHKRKFPIVYFAGPRFPDSGATDWVAAEDLRILHESCLTKPSPVPHYSIVRAFLERRAVSGALKARMGDFLPL
;
A
#
# COMPACT_ATOMS: atom_id res chain seq x y z
N CYS A 1 -20.35 8.52 1.06
CA CYS A 1 -20.27 7.42 2.03
C CYS A 1 -18.87 6.81 1.94
N ALA A 2 -17.93 7.27 2.76
CA ALA A 2 -16.62 6.64 2.84
C ALA A 2 -16.58 5.87 4.16
N THR A 3 -16.42 4.56 4.08
CA THR A 3 -16.28 3.73 5.28
C THR A 3 -14.86 3.89 5.80
N HIS A 4 -14.72 4.27 7.07
CA HIS A 4 -13.42 4.34 7.73
C HIS A 4 -12.80 2.94 7.81
N VAL A 5 -11.49 2.87 7.54
CA VAL A 5 -10.73 1.63 7.62
C VAL A 5 -10.19 1.49 9.04
N ILE A 6 -10.53 0.39 9.72
CA ILE A 6 -10.04 0.12 11.09
C ILE A 6 -8.74 -0.69 11.03
N GLN A 7 -8.68 -1.70 10.15
CA GLN A 7 -7.52 -2.54 9.92
C GLN A 7 -7.21 -2.60 8.42
N PRO A 8 -6.33 -1.70 7.94
CA PRO A 8 -5.91 -1.70 6.55
C PRO A 8 -5.13 -2.97 6.21
N LYS A 9 -5.34 -3.51 5.01
CA LYS A 9 -4.69 -4.74 4.55
C LYS A 9 -3.62 -4.41 3.51
N ALA A 10 -2.43 -4.97 3.69
CA ALA A 10 -1.33 -4.81 2.74
C ALA A 10 -1.71 -5.36 1.35
N GLY A 11 -1.33 -4.62 0.33
CA GLY A 11 -1.66 -4.91 -1.06
C GLY A 11 -3.04 -4.45 -1.50
N GLU A 12 -3.92 -4.00 -0.61
CA GLU A 12 -5.19 -3.42 -1.03
C GLU A 12 -5.02 -1.96 -1.46
N LEU A 13 -5.96 -1.50 -2.30
CA LEU A 13 -6.03 -0.12 -2.74
C LEU A 13 -7.01 0.68 -1.88
N TYR A 14 -6.60 1.90 -1.53
CA TYR A 14 -7.39 2.84 -0.74
C TYR A 14 -7.39 4.21 -1.40
N LEU A 15 -8.28 5.08 -0.93
CA LEU A 15 -8.19 6.52 -1.16
C LEU A 15 -7.50 7.15 0.04
N ALA A 16 -6.50 7.98 -0.24
CA ALA A 16 -5.78 8.77 0.76
C ALA A 16 -5.64 10.21 0.26
N TYR A 17 -5.78 11.17 1.17
CA TYR A 17 -5.59 12.58 0.85
C TYR A 17 -4.09 12.90 0.78
N ARG A 18 -3.63 13.45 -0.36
CA ARG A 18 -2.22 13.85 -0.53
C ARG A 18 -2.09 15.35 -0.38
N LYS A 19 -1.46 15.80 0.71
CA LYS A 19 -1.29 17.22 1.03
C LYS A 19 -0.58 18.02 -0.08
N GLN A 20 0.43 17.44 -0.74
CA GLN A 20 1.19 18.15 -1.77
C GLN A 20 0.35 18.54 -2.99
N SER A 21 -0.62 17.71 -3.37
CA SER A 21 -1.52 17.95 -4.51
C SER A 21 -2.93 18.39 -4.10
N GLN A 22 -3.19 18.50 -2.79
CA GLN A 22 -4.47 18.89 -2.20
C GLN A 22 -5.68 18.08 -2.71
N CYS A 23 -5.49 16.80 -3.03
CA CYS A 23 -6.54 15.95 -3.60
C CYS A 23 -6.51 14.53 -3.05
N TRP A 24 -7.65 13.83 -3.16
CA TRP A 24 -7.75 12.40 -2.88
C TRP A 24 -7.19 11.60 -4.06
N LEU A 25 -6.26 10.71 -3.78
CA LEU A 25 -5.63 9.84 -4.76
C LEU A 25 -5.83 8.38 -4.36
N ALA A 26 -5.85 7.50 -5.37
CA ALA A 26 -5.64 6.09 -5.11
C ALA A 26 -4.25 5.87 -4.52
N ALA A 27 -4.15 4.98 -3.55
CA ALA A 27 -2.91 4.59 -2.91
C ALA A 27 -2.89 3.08 -2.70
N LEU A 28 -1.74 2.46 -2.93
CA LEU A 28 -1.47 1.07 -2.58
C LEU A 28 -0.88 1.02 -1.18
N LEU A 29 -1.45 0.20 -0.31
CA LEU A 29 -0.87 -0.08 0.99
C LEU A 29 0.25 -1.10 0.87
N LEU A 30 1.43 -0.75 1.36
CA LEU A 30 2.63 -1.57 1.20
C LEU A 30 2.78 -2.54 2.38
N PRO A 31 3.25 -3.78 2.16
CA PRO A 31 3.66 -4.65 3.25
C PRO A 31 4.95 -4.12 3.90
N HIS A 32 5.24 -4.58 5.11
CA HIS A 32 6.48 -4.23 5.82
C HIS A 32 7.72 -4.97 5.29
N GLU A 33 7.52 -6.04 4.54
CA GLU A 33 8.55 -6.94 4.03
C GLU A 33 8.62 -6.88 2.49
N ASP A 34 8.23 -7.96 1.81
CA ASP A 34 8.42 -8.10 0.36
C ASP A 34 7.36 -7.33 -0.45
N LEU A 35 7.80 -6.24 -1.06
CA LEU A 35 6.95 -5.43 -1.94
C LEU A 35 6.57 -6.16 -3.24
N ARG A 36 7.28 -7.23 -3.63
CA ARG A 36 6.97 -8.02 -4.82
C ARG A 36 5.65 -8.76 -4.69
N ASP A 37 5.21 -9.07 -3.47
CA ASP A 37 3.92 -9.71 -3.21
C ASP A 37 2.74 -8.82 -3.60
N VAL A 38 2.97 -7.51 -3.61
CA VAL A 38 1.99 -6.51 -4.03
C VAL A 38 2.31 -5.95 -5.41
N GLY A 39 3.20 -6.57 -6.17
CA GLY A 39 3.51 -6.18 -7.55
C GLY A 39 4.38 -4.91 -7.66
N ILE A 40 5.09 -4.56 -6.59
CA ILE A 40 6.03 -3.43 -6.56
C ILE A 40 7.46 -3.98 -6.59
N SER A 41 8.26 -3.45 -7.51
CA SER A 41 9.70 -3.73 -7.54
C SER A 41 10.43 -2.76 -6.61
N GLY A 42 11.39 -3.26 -5.85
CA GLY A 42 12.22 -2.46 -4.93
C GLY A 42 11.93 -2.77 -3.46
N THR A 43 12.41 -1.89 -2.59
CA THR A 43 12.32 -1.96 -1.12
C THR A 43 11.69 -0.70 -0.55
N LEU A 44 11.26 -0.74 0.73
CA LEU A 44 10.80 0.45 1.45
C LEU A 44 11.86 1.56 1.46
N ASP A 45 13.15 1.19 1.52
CA ASP A 45 14.27 2.13 1.45
C ASP A 45 14.38 2.81 0.08
N SER A 46 14.29 2.04 -1.02
CA SER A 46 14.32 2.58 -2.38
C SER A 46 13.14 3.53 -2.68
N LEU A 47 12.04 3.36 -1.95
CA LEU A 47 10.88 4.24 -2.00
C LEU A 47 11.00 5.46 -1.06
N GLY A 48 12.08 5.57 -0.29
CA GLY A 48 12.34 6.67 0.63
C GLY A 48 11.59 6.60 1.97
N LEU A 49 10.87 5.50 2.23
CA LEU A 49 10.06 5.33 3.44
C LEU A 49 10.90 5.06 4.70
N SER A 50 12.15 4.64 4.54
CA SER A 50 13.14 4.44 5.61
C SER A 50 13.60 5.75 6.28
N ARG A 51 13.49 6.89 5.58
CA ARG A 51 14.03 8.18 6.06
C ARG A 51 13.25 8.79 7.22
N ASN A 52 11.96 8.47 7.32
CA ASN A 52 11.03 9.06 8.30
C ASN A 52 10.09 8.00 8.87
N VAL A 53 10.65 6.90 9.39
CA VAL A 53 9.87 5.79 9.96
C VAL A 53 9.12 6.26 11.22
N PRO A 54 7.78 6.09 11.30
CA PRO A 54 7.00 6.49 12.45
C PRO A 54 7.36 5.71 13.72
N ASN A 55 7.13 6.33 14.89
CA ASN A 55 7.39 5.72 16.21
C ASN A 55 6.59 4.44 16.52
N CYS A 56 5.59 4.09 15.70
CA CYS A 56 4.86 2.83 15.84
C CYS A 56 5.62 1.63 15.25
N HIS A 57 6.76 1.87 14.60
CA HIS A 57 7.59 0.83 13.99
C HIS A 57 8.95 0.72 14.67
N SER A 58 9.53 -0.47 14.63
CA SER A 58 10.94 -0.75 14.86
C SER A 58 11.53 -1.40 13.61
N TYR A 59 12.81 -1.14 13.36
CA TYR A 59 13.53 -1.84 12.30
C TYR A 59 14.20 -3.08 12.87
N ASN A 60 13.85 -4.26 12.35
CA ASN A 60 14.51 -5.50 12.73
C ASN A 60 15.65 -5.78 11.74
N VAL A 61 16.88 -5.71 12.26
CA VAL A 61 18.11 -5.88 11.47
C VAL A 61 18.26 -7.30 10.92
N ASN A 62 17.67 -8.30 11.57
CA ASN A 62 17.77 -9.71 11.18
C ASN A 62 16.85 -10.04 10.00
N THR A 63 15.63 -9.50 10.00
CA THR A 63 14.65 -9.69 8.91
C THR A 63 14.77 -8.61 7.84
N GLN A 64 15.57 -7.57 8.09
CA GLN A 64 15.68 -6.35 7.28
C GLN A 64 14.32 -5.66 7.03
N GLY A 65 13.33 -5.94 7.90
CA GLY A 65 11.95 -5.52 7.77
C GLY A 65 11.51 -4.57 8.88
N LEU A 66 10.32 -3.99 8.69
CA LEU A 66 9.66 -3.22 9.73
C LEU A 66 8.74 -4.10 10.57
N GLU A 67 8.81 -3.90 11.87
CA GLU A 67 7.96 -4.57 12.84
C GLU A 67 7.16 -3.55 13.64
N TRP A 68 5.99 -3.95 14.12
CA TRP A 68 5.26 -3.14 15.09
C TRP A 68 6.08 -3.04 16.37
N ARG A 69 6.15 -1.83 16.92
CA ARG A 69 6.72 -1.61 18.25
C ARG A 69 5.74 -2.09 19.33
N GLU A 70 6.27 -2.44 20.50
CA GLU A 70 5.47 -2.83 21.66
C GLU A 70 4.26 -1.92 21.89
N GLY A 71 3.07 -2.53 21.95
CA GLY A 71 1.78 -1.89 22.15
C GLY A 71 1.09 -1.44 20.86
N TYR A 72 1.76 -1.49 19.70
CA TYR A 72 1.18 -1.19 18.39
C TYR A 72 0.79 -2.43 17.59
N GLU A 73 1.06 -3.64 18.10
CA GLU A 73 0.63 -4.89 17.49
C GLU A 73 -0.90 -4.99 17.42
N ASP A 74 -1.40 -6.03 16.73
CA ASP A 74 -2.83 -6.29 16.66
C ASP A 74 -3.42 -6.55 18.06
N GLY A 75 -4.48 -5.80 18.39
CA GLY A 75 -5.09 -5.84 19.73
C GLY A 75 -4.35 -5.03 20.80
N GLY A 76 -3.17 -4.48 20.48
CA GLY A 76 -2.39 -3.66 21.40
C GLY A 76 -3.06 -2.32 21.75
N PRO A 77 -2.72 -1.71 22.90
CA PRO A 77 -3.35 -0.48 23.39
C PRO A 77 -3.15 0.74 22.48
N SER A 78 -2.08 0.76 21.68
CA SER A 78 -1.75 1.82 20.73
C SER A 78 -1.99 1.43 19.27
N SER A 79 -2.64 0.29 19.02
CA SER A 79 -2.94 -0.21 17.66
C SER A 79 -3.74 0.78 16.80
N HIS A 80 -4.58 1.63 17.39
CA HIS A 80 -5.32 2.69 16.69
C HIS A 80 -4.44 3.87 16.25
N LYS A 81 -3.23 4.02 16.80
CA LYS A 81 -2.27 5.09 16.47
C LYS A 81 -1.27 4.67 15.40
N ARG A 82 -1.44 3.49 14.81
CA ARG A 82 -0.57 2.95 13.77
C ARG A 82 -0.59 3.84 12.52
N LYS A 83 0.58 3.93 11.89
CA LYS A 83 0.73 4.49 10.56
C LYS A 83 1.22 3.41 9.61
N PHE A 84 0.69 3.42 8.40
CA PHE A 84 0.91 2.41 7.38
C PHE A 84 1.66 3.02 6.20
N PRO A 85 2.62 2.29 5.60
CA PRO A 85 3.33 2.79 4.43
C PRO A 85 2.42 2.68 3.20
N ILE A 86 2.34 3.75 2.43
CA ILE A 86 1.57 3.78 1.18
C ILE A 86 2.41 4.36 0.04
N VAL A 87 2.02 4.02 -1.19
CA VAL A 87 2.46 4.71 -2.42
C VAL A 87 1.24 5.17 -3.20
N TYR A 88 1.19 6.46 -3.54
CA TYR A 88 0.12 7.08 -4.31
C TYR A 88 0.29 6.80 -5.80
N PHE A 89 -0.85 6.64 -6.49
CA PHE A 89 -0.93 6.72 -7.95
C PHE A 89 -0.99 8.19 -8.37
N ALA A 90 0.16 8.88 -8.32
CA ALA A 90 0.27 10.32 -8.52
C ALA A 90 0.66 10.74 -9.96
N GLY A 91 0.84 9.80 -10.88
CA GLY A 91 1.25 10.09 -12.24
C GLY A 91 1.72 8.85 -13.02
N PRO A 92 2.21 9.02 -14.26
CA PRO A 92 2.63 7.93 -15.15
C PRO A 92 3.83 7.13 -14.63
N ARG A 93 4.67 7.75 -13.80
CA ARG A 93 5.76 7.07 -13.09
C ARG A 93 5.19 6.49 -11.80
N PHE A 94 4.90 5.19 -11.81
CA PHE A 94 4.44 4.46 -10.65
C PHE A 94 5.19 3.12 -10.55
N PRO A 95 5.71 2.75 -9.36
CA PRO A 95 5.80 3.57 -8.14
C PRO A 95 6.82 4.71 -8.26
N ASP A 96 6.66 5.77 -7.46
CA ASP A 96 7.59 6.90 -7.36
C ASP A 96 7.91 7.20 -5.89
N SER A 97 9.20 7.29 -5.55
CA SER A 97 9.67 7.66 -4.21
C SER A 97 9.19 9.03 -3.73
N GLY A 98 8.86 9.96 -4.65
CA GLY A 98 8.24 11.25 -4.32
C GLY A 98 6.73 11.16 -4.05
N ALA A 99 6.15 9.99 -4.19
CA ALA A 99 4.73 9.71 -4.05
C ALA A 99 4.45 8.67 -2.95
N THR A 100 5.25 8.65 -1.88
CA THR A 100 5.04 7.79 -0.72
C THR A 100 4.75 8.57 0.55
N ASP A 101 4.04 7.95 1.49
CA ASP A 101 3.76 8.55 2.81
C ASP A 101 3.45 7.46 3.87
N TRP A 102 3.41 7.89 5.13
CA TRP A 102 2.98 7.14 6.29
C TRP A 102 1.64 7.68 6.79
N VAL A 103 0.56 6.93 6.58
CA VAL A 103 -0.81 7.40 6.86
C VAL A 103 -1.46 6.63 7.99
N ALA A 104 -2.29 7.30 8.80
CA ALA A 104 -3.09 6.62 9.81
C ALA A 104 -4.25 5.86 9.15
N ALA A 105 -4.76 4.81 9.81
CA ALA A 105 -5.91 4.06 9.29
C ALA A 105 -7.16 4.94 9.11
N GLU A 106 -7.35 5.92 10.01
CA GLU A 106 -8.46 6.88 9.93
C GLU A 106 -8.40 7.83 8.73
N ASP A 107 -7.21 8.02 8.15
CA ASP A 107 -7.00 8.84 6.95
C ASP A 107 -7.23 8.05 5.65
N LEU A 108 -7.44 6.74 5.76
CA LEU A 108 -7.75 5.86 4.64
C LEU A 108 -9.26 5.70 4.43
N ARG A 109 -9.66 5.68 3.17
CA ARG A 109 -11.03 5.40 2.74
C ARG A 109 -11.04 4.22 1.79
N ILE A 110 -12.09 3.40 1.85
CA ILE A 110 -12.29 2.32 0.88
C ILE A 110 -12.36 2.91 -0.53
N LEU A 111 -11.52 2.38 -1.44
CA LEU A 111 -11.62 2.66 -2.86
C LEU A 111 -12.56 1.62 -3.48
N HIS A 112 -13.79 2.04 -3.81
CA HIS A 112 -14.73 1.17 -4.50
C HIS A 112 -14.32 0.98 -5.96
N GLU A 113 -14.50 -0.23 -6.49
CA GLU A 113 -14.21 -0.54 -7.90
C GLU A 113 -15.00 0.34 -8.89
N SER A 114 -16.22 0.75 -8.50
CA SER A 114 -17.02 1.70 -9.29
C SER A 114 -16.34 3.06 -9.47
N CYS A 115 -15.41 3.44 -8.60
CA CYS A 115 -14.59 4.64 -8.77
C CYS A 115 -13.50 4.47 -9.82
N LEU A 116 -13.23 3.25 -10.29
CA LEU A 116 -12.22 2.95 -11.31
C LEU A 116 -12.81 2.74 -12.71
N THR A 117 -14.11 2.99 -12.90
CA THR A 117 -14.80 2.94 -14.21
C THR A 117 -14.98 4.36 -14.78
N LYS A 118 -15.29 4.47 -16.09
CA LYS A 118 -15.48 5.77 -16.76
C LYS A 118 -16.91 6.31 -16.56
N PRO A 119 -17.11 7.61 -16.28
CA PRO A 119 -16.10 8.60 -15.88
C PRO A 119 -15.65 8.36 -14.42
N SER A 120 -14.34 8.39 -14.18
CA SER A 120 -13.79 8.16 -12.84
C SER A 120 -13.54 9.49 -12.12
N PRO A 121 -13.94 9.63 -10.84
CA PRO A 121 -13.58 10.78 -10.02
C PRO A 121 -12.14 10.69 -9.47
N VAL A 122 -11.44 9.57 -9.67
CA VAL A 122 -10.12 9.32 -9.13
C VAL A 122 -9.06 9.73 -10.16
N PRO A 123 -8.16 10.68 -9.84
CA PRO A 123 -7.06 11.01 -10.72
C PRO A 123 -6.23 9.76 -11.05
N HIS A 124 -5.73 9.69 -12.28
CA HIS A 124 -4.86 8.61 -12.73
C HIS A 124 -5.47 7.18 -12.66
N TYR A 125 -6.79 7.02 -12.62
CA TYR A 125 -7.45 5.70 -12.53
C TYR A 125 -7.05 4.71 -13.65
N SER A 126 -6.64 5.19 -14.82
CA SER A 126 -6.13 4.33 -15.90
C SER A 126 -4.85 3.58 -15.49
N ILE A 127 -3.99 4.21 -14.70
CA ILE A 127 -2.75 3.62 -14.18
C ILE A 127 -3.10 2.60 -13.09
N VAL A 128 -4.06 2.94 -12.22
CA VAL A 128 -4.58 2.03 -11.19
C VAL A 128 -5.12 0.75 -11.84
N ARG A 129 -5.93 0.87 -12.90
CA ARG A 129 -6.44 -0.29 -13.65
C ARG A 129 -5.33 -1.11 -14.30
N ALA A 130 -4.41 -0.46 -15.02
CA ALA A 130 -3.28 -1.17 -15.64
C ALA A 130 -2.40 -1.90 -14.62
N PHE A 131 -2.27 -1.35 -13.40
CA PHE A 131 -1.60 -2.01 -12.29
C PHE A 131 -2.36 -3.25 -11.81
N LEU A 132 -3.67 -3.15 -11.59
CA LEU A 132 -4.52 -4.27 -11.18
C LEU A 132 -4.51 -5.41 -12.22
N GLU A 133 -4.62 -5.06 -13.51
CA GLU A 133 -4.55 -6.02 -14.62
C GLU A 133 -3.22 -6.78 -14.62
N ARG A 134 -2.08 -6.08 -14.49
CA ARG A 134 -0.75 -6.72 -14.41
C ARG A 134 -0.63 -7.63 -13.19
N ARG A 135 -1.17 -7.22 -12.04
CA ARG A 135 -1.15 -8.04 -10.81
C ARG A 135 -1.99 -9.30 -10.97
N ALA A 136 -3.16 -9.21 -11.60
CA ALA A 136 -4.00 -10.38 -11.88
C ALA A 136 -3.29 -11.38 -12.80
N VAL A 137 -2.65 -10.90 -13.87
CA VAL A 137 -1.86 -11.73 -14.79
C VAL A 137 -0.70 -12.41 -14.07
N SER A 138 0.06 -11.66 -13.26
CA SER A 138 1.19 -12.23 -12.49
C SER A 138 0.72 -13.26 -11.46
N GLY A 139 -0.41 -13.02 -10.79
CA GLY A 139 -1.01 -13.97 -9.85
C GLY A 139 -1.43 -15.27 -10.54
N ALA A 140 -2.10 -15.16 -11.70
CA ALA A 140 -2.49 -16.31 -12.50
C ALA A 140 -1.28 -17.13 -12.99
N LEU A 141 -0.20 -16.46 -13.39
CA LEU A 141 1.05 -17.13 -13.78
C LEU A 141 1.70 -17.88 -12.60
N LYS A 142 1.79 -17.24 -11.42
CA LYS A 142 2.33 -17.86 -10.21
C LYS A 142 1.53 -19.11 -9.80
N ALA A 143 0.20 -19.04 -9.83
CA ALA A 143 -0.66 -20.19 -9.52
C ALA A 143 -0.36 -21.37 -10.46
N ARG A 144 -0.29 -21.11 -11.78
CA ARG A 144 0.05 -22.13 -12.76
C ARG A 144 1.43 -22.74 -12.55
N MET A 145 2.44 -21.95 -12.15
CA MET A 145 3.79 -22.45 -11.89
C MET A 145 3.88 -23.26 -10.59
N GLY A 146 3.11 -22.88 -9.56
CA GLY A 146 3.03 -23.62 -8.29
C GLY A 146 2.44 -25.01 -8.45
N ASP A 147 1.54 -25.21 -9.43
CA ASP A 147 0.96 -26.52 -9.76
C ASP A 147 1.98 -27.50 -10.39
N PHE A 148 3.20 -27.06 -10.73
CA PHE A 148 4.24 -27.89 -11.36
C PHE A 148 5.39 -28.34 -10.43
N LEU A 149 5.37 -27.97 -9.14
CA LEU A 149 6.34 -28.48 -8.16
C LEU A 149 5.65 -29.50 -7.24
N PRO A 150 5.90 -30.82 -7.38
CA PRO A 150 5.49 -31.76 -6.34
C PRO A 150 6.38 -31.51 -5.11
N LEU A 151 5.76 -31.60 -3.93
CA LEU A 151 6.43 -31.64 -2.62
C LEU A 151 7.48 -32.77 -2.57
#